data_AF-A0A1F8NBZ4-F1
#
_entry.id   AF-A0A1F8NBZ4-F1
#
_cell.length_a   1.000
_cell.length_b   1.000
_cell.length_c   1.000
_cell.angle_alpha   90.00
_cell.angle_beta   90.00
_cell.angle_gamma   90.00
#
_symmetry.space_group_name_H-M   'P 1'
#
loop_
_entity.id
_entity.type
_entity.pdbx_description
1 polymer ?
#
loop_
_entity_poly.entity_id
_entity_poly.type
_entity_poly.pdbx_seq_one_letter_code
_entity_poly.pdbx_strand_id
1 'polypeptide(L)' 'MNRDWVYVLQDGTIVIEWEVGTLQDIQTGDFLRQGAFGHPVQDSELDRLRLNGRIEKFDARIIYLRALPEFKRKTIE' A
#
# COMPACT_ATOMS: atom_id res chain seq x y z
N MET A 1 -10.29 2.81 -1.94
CA MET A 1 -9.30 3.77 -1.41
C MET A 1 -8.91 4.75 -2.51
N ASN A 2 -8.71 6.03 -2.20
CA ASN A 2 -8.27 7.01 -3.20
C ASN A 2 -6.84 6.67 -3.65
N ARG A 3 -6.61 6.64 -4.96
CA ARG A 3 -5.30 6.41 -5.57
C ARG A 3 -4.27 7.47 -5.19
N ASP A 4 -4.71 8.72 -4.98
CA ASP A 4 -3.83 9.83 -4.62
C ASP A 4 -3.14 9.64 -3.25
N TRP A 5 -3.59 8.66 -2.46
CA TRP A 5 -2.99 8.32 -1.18
C TRP A 5 -1.93 7.23 -1.29
N VAL A 6 -1.68 6.70 -2.50
CA VAL A 6 -0.77 5.59 -2.72
C VAL A 6 0.48 6.07 -3.43
N TYR A 7 1.63 5.81 -2.81
CA TYR A 7 2.92 6.26 -3.26
C TYR A 7 3.92 5.10 -3.33
N VAL A 8 4.93 5.30 -4.15
CA VAL A 8 6.10 4.45 -4.20
C VAL A 8 7.26 5.21 -3.57
N LEU A 9 7.88 4.60 -2.56
CA LEU A 9 9.08 5.10 -1.93
C LEU A 9 10.28 4.91 -2.86
N GLN A 10 11.39 5.61 -2.61
CA GLN A 10 12.61 5.51 -3.43
C GLN A 10 13.19 4.09 -3.50
N ASP A 11 12.92 3.25 -2.51
CA ASP A 11 13.34 1.84 -2.48
C ASP A 11 12.38 0.90 -3.25
N GLY A 12 11.30 1.45 -3.83
CA GLY A 12 10.28 0.69 -4.56
C GLY A 12 9.13 0.17 -3.70
N THR A 13 9.13 0.44 -2.40
CA THR A 13 8.04 0.04 -1.49
C THR A 13 6.77 0.82 -1.82
N ILE A 14 5.65 0.13 -1.97
CA ILE A 14 4.36 0.76 -2.25
C ILE A 14 3.59 0.93 -0.94
N VAL A 15 3.26 2.18 -0.62
CA VAL A 15 2.67 2.57 0.67
C VAL A 15 1.36 3.33 0.49
N ILE A 16 0.51 3.28 1.52
CA ILE A 16 -0.65 4.16 1.71
C ILE A 16 -0.25 5.24 2.71
N GLU A 17 -0.44 6.50 2.37
CA GLU A 17 -0.38 7.62 3.31
C GLU A 17 -1.80 7.92 3.82
N TRP A 18 -2.04 7.61 5.10
CA TRP A 18 -3.35 7.84 5.74
C TRP A 18 -3.51 9.29 6.18
N GLU A 19 -2.41 9.87 6.64
CA GLU A 19 -2.23 11.25 7.05
C GLU A 19 -0.73 11.56 6.95
N VAL A 20 -0.35 12.84 7.04
CA VAL A 20 1.04 13.29 6.89
C VAL A 20 1.96 12.50 7.83
N GLY A 21 2.83 11.68 7.25
CA GLY A 21 3.82 10.87 7.99
C GLY A 21 3.31 9.53 8.54
N THR A 22 2.04 9.18 8.36
CA THR A 22 1.50 7.85 8.71
C THR A 22 1.42 7.00 7.45
N LEU A 23 2.49 6.23 7.22
CA LEU A 23 2.65 5.36 6.05
C LEU A 23 2.37 3.91 6.42
N GLN A 24 1.72 3.16 5.52
CA GLN A 24 1.51 1.73 5.66
C GLN A 24 1.94 0.99 4.40
N ASP A 25 2.78 -0.04 4.54
CA ASP A 25 3.17 -0.91 3.43
C ASP A 25 1.97 -1.75 2.95
N ILE A 26 1.63 -1.68 1.66
CA ILE A 26 0.51 -2.44 1.07
C ILE A 26 0.79 -3.95 1.03
N GLN A 27 2.06 -4.35 0.95
CA GLN A 27 2.46 -5.75 0.88
C GLN A 27 2.40 -6.43 2.23
N THR A 28 2.92 -5.79 3.28
CA THR A 28 3.02 -6.42 4.61
C THR A 28 1.89 -6.00 5.54
N GLY A 29 1.32 -4.81 5.33
CA GLY A 29 0.40 -4.17 6.26
C GLY A 29 1.10 -3.44 7.41
N ASP A 30 2.43 -3.41 7.45
CA ASP A 30 3.19 -2.77 8.52
C ASP A 30 3.16 -1.25 8.39
N PHE A 31 3.13 -0.56 9.55
CA PHE A 31 3.26 0.89 9.60
C PHE A 31 4.73 1.30 9.57
N LEU A 32 5.05 2.26 8.71
CA LEU A 32 6.37 2.83 8.56
C LEU A 32 6.38 4.23 9.19
N ARG A 33 7.45 4.53 9.95
CA ARG A 33 7.58 5.84 10.62
C ARG A 33 7.89 6.99 9.67
N GLN A 34 8.49 6.69 8.50
CA GLN A 34 8.80 7.64 7.44
C GLN A 34 9.39 6.87 6.24
N GLY A 35 9.30 7.46 5.05
CA GLY A 35 9.91 6.94 3.84
C GLY A 35 10.31 8.09 2.91
N ALA A 36 11.34 7.91 2.10
CA ALA A 36 11.67 8.87 1.06
C ALA A 36 10.68 8.70 -0.09
N PHE A 37 9.79 9.68 -0.26
CA PHE A 37 8.81 9.67 -1.36
C PHE A 37 9.54 9.67 -2.72
N GLY A 38 9.19 8.70 -3.56
CA GLY A 38 9.66 8.60 -4.95
C GLY A 38 8.65 9.24 -5.90
N HIS A 39 7.55 8.54 -6.15
CA HIS A 39 6.50 8.98 -7.08
C HIS A 39 5.11 8.45 -6.70
N PRO A 40 4.02 9.08 -7.19
CA PRO A 40 2.67 8.53 -7.09
C PRO A 40 2.55 7.19 -7.84
N VAL A 41 1.74 6.27 -7.32
CA VAL A 41 1.63 4.92 -7.90
C VAL A 41 1.15 4.90 -9.35
N GLN A 42 1.81 4.10 -10.19
CA GLN A 42 1.52 3.94 -11.61
C GLN A 42 0.70 2.67 -11.89
N ASP A 43 0.04 2.60 -13.04
CA ASP A 43 -0.82 1.47 -13.41
C ASP A 43 -0.04 0.14 -13.45
N SER A 44 1.20 0.17 -13.94
CA SER A 44 2.06 -1.02 -14.00
C SER A 44 2.40 -1.59 -12.62
N GLU A 45 2.47 -0.74 -11.59
CA GLU A 45 2.73 -1.12 -10.21
C GLU A 45 1.46 -1.66 -9.55
N LEU A 46 0.30 -1.04 -9.85
CA LEU A 46 -1.01 -1.55 -9.44
C LEU A 46 -1.32 -2.91 -10.09
N ASP A 47 -0.91 -3.13 -11.34
CA ASP A 47 -1.03 -4.42 -12.01
C ASP A 47 -0.18 -5.49 -11.31
N ARG A 48 1.05 -5.15 -10.89
CA ARG A 48 1.86 -6.06 -10.05
C ARG A 48 1.18 -6.40 -8.74
N LEU A 49 0.58 -5.40 -8.08
CA LEU A 49 -0.24 -5.58 -6.86
C LEU A 49 -1.52 -6.38 -7.10
N ARG A 50 -2.08 -6.35 -8.31
CA ARG A 50 -3.20 -7.21 -8.67
C ARG A 50 -2.75 -8.66 -8.89
N LEU A 51 -1.62 -8.84 -9.58
CA LEU A 51 -1.04 -10.16 -9.87
C LEU A 51 -0.62 -10.92 -8.61
N ASN A 52 -0.09 -10.23 -7.60
CA ASN A 52 0.25 -10.83 -6.30
C ASN A 52 -0.94 -10.93 -5.33
N GLY A 53 -2.16 -10.58 -5.77
CA GLY A 53 -3.39 -10.75 -5.01
C GLY A 53 -3.66 -9.68 -3.96
N ARG A 54 -2.83 -8.64 -3.82
CA ARG A 54 -3.05 -7.53 -2.86
C ARG A 54 -4.17 -6.58 -3.29
N ILE A 55 -4.36 -6.42 -4.59
CA ILE A 55 -5.45 -5.65 -5.18
C ILE A 55 -6.42 -6.59 -5.89
N GLU A 56 -7.71 -6.28 -5.81
CA GLU A 56 -8.75 -6.94 -6.59
C GLU A 56 -8.91 -6.28 -7.96
N LYS A 57 -9.03 -4.94 -7.95
CA LYS A 57 -9.15 -4.09 -9.15
C LYS A 57 -8.74 -2.65 -8.82
N PHE A 58 -8.45 -1.87 -9.85
CA PHE A 58 -8.24 -0.44 -9.72
C PHE A 58 -8.77 0.30 -10.96
N ASP A 59 -8.99 1.59 -10.82
CA ASP A 59 -9.25 2.51 -11.93
C ASP A 59 -8.42 3.80 -11.76
N ALA A 60 -8.73 4.83 -12.54
CA ALA A 60 -8.02 6.10 -12.53
C ALA A 60 -8.06 6.83 -11.17
N ARG A 61 -9.01 6.50 -10.28
CA ARG A 61 -9.24 7.20 -9.01
C ARG A 61 -9.23 6.26 -7.80
N ILE A 62 -9.70 5.03 -7.97
CA ILE A 62 -9.97 4.12 -6.86
C ILE A 62 -9.15 2.84 -7.00
N ILE A 63 -8.52 2.46 -5.88
CA ILE A 63 -7.91 1.15 -5.69
C ILE A 63 -8.78 0.33 -4.74
N TYR A 64 -9.10 -0.91 -5.15
CA TYR A 64 -9.83 -1.89 -4.35
C TYR A 64 -8.84 -2.91 -3.81
N LEU A 65 -8.35 -2.66 -2.60
CA LEU A 65 -7.48 -3.59 -1.88
C LEU A 65 -8.28 -4.85 -1.51
N ARG A 66 -7.67 -6.02 -1.71
CA ARG A 66 -8.09 -7.21 -0.96
C ARG A 66 -7.68 -7.00 0.49
N ALA A 67 -8.47 -7.52 1.43
CA ALA A 67 -8.19 -7.39 2.86
C ALA A 67 -6.70 -7.63 3.13
N LEU A 68 -6.02 -6.63 3.70
CA LEU A 68 -4.66 -6.80 4.18
C LEU A 68 -4.67 -8.00 5.14
N PRO A 69 -3.66 -8.89 5.08
CA PRO A 69 -3.62 -10.05 5.97
C PRO A 69 -3.83 -9.55 7.40
N GLU A 70 -4.79 -10.13 8.11
CA GLU A 70 -5.08 -9.71 9.49
C GLU A 70 -3.77 -9.65 10.26
N PHE A 71 -3.53 -8.49 10.90
CA PHE A 71 -2.38 -8.32 11.76
C PHE A 71 -2.39 -9.50 12.71
N LYS A 72 -1.42 -10.42 12.58
CA LYS A 72 -1.23 -11.48 13.55
C LYS A 72 -0.82 -10.78 14.83
N ARG A 73 -1.80 -10.34 15.62
CA ARG A 73 -1.60 -10.06 17.04
C ARG A 73 -0.95 -11.34 17.54
N LYS A 74 0.34 -11.29 17.89
CA LYS A 74 0.91 -12.32 18.75
C LYS A 74 0.03 -12.28 19.99
N THR A 75 -0.89 -13.23 20.10
CA THR A 75 -1.48 -13.57 21.39
C THR A 75 -0.28 -13.88 22.26
N ILE A 76 -0.03 -13.03 23.25
CA ILE A 76 0.92 -13.34 24.31
C ILE A 76 0.23 -14.48 25.07
N GLU A 77 0.75 -15.70 24.90
CA GLU A 77 0.62 -16.78 25.88
C GLU A 77 1.94 -16.89 26.63
#